data_AF-A0A9E3BW80-F1
#
_entry.id   AF-A0A9E3BW80-F1
#
_cell.length_a   1.000
_cell.length_b   1.000
_cell.length_c   1.000
_cell.angle_alpha   90.00
_cell.angle_beta   90.00
_cell.angle_gamma   90.00
#
_symmetry.space_group_name_H-M   'P 1'
#
loop_
_entity.id
_entity.type
_entity.pdbx_description
1 polymer ?
#
loop_
_entity_poly.entity_id
_entity_poly.type
_entity_poly.pdbx_seq_one_letter_code
_entity_poly.pdbx_strand_id
1 'polypeptide(L)' 'MQLFQQQYRIIGSFGAPISALARALDRIAAGVRPVIDSEYALDDVRACLDRLERRDVFGKILVAL' A
#
# COMPACT_ATOMS: atom_id res chain seq x y z
N MET A 1 -23.75 0.75 23.80
CA MET A 1 -22.74 -0.23 23.33
C MET A 1 -22.84 -0.36 21.82
N GLN A 2 -22.21 0.54 21.06
CA GLN A 2 -22.43 0.67 19.61
C GLN A 2 -22.07 -0.60 18.84
N LEU A 3 -20.94 -1.24 19.15
CA LEU A 3 -20.47 -2.44 18.45
C LEU A 3 -21.47 -3.61 18.53
N PHE A 4 -21.96 -3.93 19.73
CA PHE A 4 -22.91 -5.04 19.94
C PHE A 4 -24.33 -4.68 19.48
N GLN A 5 -24.81 -3.46 19.80
CA GLN A 5 -26.15 -3.00 19.45
C GLN A 5 -26.33 -2.83 17.94
N GLN A 6 -25.28 -2.39 17.24
CA GLN A 6 -25.29 -2.25 15.78
C GLN A 6 -24.71 -3.47 15.07
N GLN A 7 -24.32 -4.52 15.82
CA GLN A 7 -23.82 -5.78 15.28
C GLN A 7 -22.63 -5.60 14.30
N TYR A 8 -21.76 -4.61 14.52
CA TYR A 8 -20.62 -4.40 13.64
C TYR A 8 -19.60 -5.54 13.75
N ARG A 9 -18.93 -5.84 12.65
CA ARG A 9 -17.87 -6.88 12.58
C ARG A 9 -16.51 -6.20 12.45
N ILE A 10 -15.56 -6.67 13.25
CA ILE A 10 -14.15 -6.29 13.14
C ILE A 10 -13.42 -7.52 12.58
N ILE A 11 -12.83 -7.37 11.40
CA ILE A 11 -12.15 -8.46 10.69
C ILE A 11 -10.67 -8.11 10.57
N GLY A 12 -9.80 -8.93 11.14
CA GLY A 12 -8.37 -8.87 10.86
C GLY A 12 -8.08 -9.43 9.47
N SER A 13 -7.20 -8.78 8.70
CA SER A 13 -6.82 -9.20 7.35
C SER A 13 -5.33 -9.03 7.16
N PHE A 14 -4.69 -10.02 6.52
CA PHE A 14 -3.26 -10.02 6.24
C PHE A 14 -2.97 -10.68 4.88
N GLY A 15 -2.12 -10.03 4.09
CA GLY A 15 -1.73 -10.51 2.76
C GLY A 15 -2.91 -10.66 1.80
N ALA A 16 -2.75 -11.54 0.81
CA ALA A 16 -3.80 -11.92 -0.13
C ALA A 16 -3.46 -13.28 -0.77
N PRO A 17 -4.46 -14.11 -1.13
CA PRO A 17 -4.21 -15.28 -1.96
C PRO A 17 -3.75 -14.86 -3.36
N ILE A 18 -2.99 -15.71 -4.03
CA ILE A 18 -2.46 -15.45 -5.39
C ILE A 18 -3.58 -15.10 -6.38
N SER A 19 -4.75 -15.74 -6.26
CA SER A 19 -5.92 -15.43 -7.09
C SER A 19 -6.49 -14.02 -6.90
N ALA A 20 -6.31 -13.42 -5.71
CA ALA A 20 -6.66 -12.02 -5.49
C ALA A 20 -5.63 -11.07 -6.10
N LEU A 21 -4.34 -11.45 -6.07
CA LEU A 21 -3.29 -10.67 -6.72
C LEU A 21 -3.49 -10.60 -8.24
N ALA A 22 -3.80 -11.72 -8.89
CA ALA A 22 -4.10 -11.76 -10.33
C ALA A 22 -5.23 -10.76 -10.70
N ARG A 23 -6.35 -10.81 -9.97
CA ARG A 23 -7.47 -9.86 -10.16
C ARG A 23 -7.09 -8.42 -9.88
N ALA A 24 -6.17 -8.17 -8.95
CA ALA A 24 -5.67 -6.82 -8.68
C ALA A 24 -4.80 -6.30 -9.84
N LEU A 25 -3.98 -7.16 -10.45
CA LEU A 25 -3.20 -6.83 -11.64
C LEU A 25 -4.11 -6.50 -12.83
N ASP A 26 -5.20 -7.26 -13.04
CA ASP A 26 -6.19 -6.96 -14.09
C ASP A 26 -6.79 -5.55 -13.92
N ARG A 27 -7.08 -5.14 -12.68
CA ARG A 27 -7.58 -3.79 -12.38
C ARG A 27 -6.54 -2.72 -12.68
N ILE A 28 -5.27 -2.99 -12.39
CA ILE A 28 -4.18 -2.07 -12.70
C ILE A 28 -4.05 -1.92 -14.21
N ALA A 29 -4.09 -3.04 -14.95
CA ALA A 29 -4.11 -3.01 -16.41
C ALA A 29 -5.31 -2.22 -16.96
N ALA A 30 -6.49 -2.35 -16.33
CA ALA A 30 -7.70 -1.63 -16.70
C ALA A 30 -7.72 -0.12 -16.35
N GLY A 31 -6.65 0.41 -15.75
CA GLY A 31 -6.52 1.85 -15.50
C GLY A 31 -6.38 2.25 -14.04
N VAL A 32 -6.50 1.33 -13.08
CA VAL A 32 -6.17 1.65 -11.69
C VAL A 32 -4.67 1.96 -11.59
N ARG A 33 -4.33 3.11 -11.00
CA ARG A 33 -2.95 3.55 -10.80
C ARG A 33 -2.66 3.68 -9.31
N PRO A 34 -1.46 3.30 -8.85
CA PRO A 34 -1.04 3.63 -7.50
C PRO A 34 -0.77 5.14 -7.40
N VAL A 35 -0.96 5.70 -6.19
CA VAL A 35 -0.41 7.01 -5.87
C VAL A 35 1.07 6.83 -5.55
N ILE A 36 1.93 7.36 -6.41
CA ILE A 36 3.37 7.42 -6.20
C ILE A 36 3.70 8.76 -5.55
N ASP A 37 4.31 8.71 -4.38
CA ASP A 37 4.75 9.88 -3.63
C ASP A 37 6.06 10.42 -4.19
N SER A 38 7.03 9.52 -4.39
CA SER A 38 8.39 9.84 -4.79
C SER A 38 9.09 8.62 -5.39
N GLU A 39 10.12 8.89 -6.18
CA GLU A 39 10.98 7.90 -6.81
C GLU A 39 12.44 8.23 -6.46
N TYR A 40 13.20 7.22 -6.04
CA TYR A 40 14.60 7.32 -5.65
C TYR A 40 15.46 6.41 -6.51
N ALA A 41 16.71 6.79 -6.74
CA ALA A 41 17.71 5.84 -7.24
C ALA A 41 18.06 4.82 -6.16
N LEU A 42 18.57 3.65 -6.56
CA LEU A 42 19.04 2.63 -5.63
C LEU A 42 20.10 3.15 -4.64
N ASP A 43 20.98 4.04 -5.08
CA ASP A 43 22.01 4.65 -4.24
C ASP A 43 21.43 5.54 -3.11
N ASP A 44 20.19 6.02 -3.27
CA ASP A 44 19.49 6.90 -2.34
C ASP A 44 18.50 6.18 -1.41
N VAL A 45 18.53 4.84 -1.36
CA VAL A 45 17.60 4.04 -0.54
C VAL A 45 17.58 4.48 0.92
N ARG A 46 18.71 4.93 1.49
CA ARG A 46 18.75 5.42 2.87
C ARG A 46 17.83 6.61 3.10
N ALA A 47 17.84 7.58 2.18
CA ALA A 47 16.98 8.76 2.28
C ALA A 47 15.48 8.40 2.15
N CYS A 48 15.16 7.40 1.32
CA CYS A 48 13.81 6.82 1.23
C CYS A 48 13.36 6.21 2.57
N LEU A 49 14.22 5.39 3.22
CA LEU A 49 13.91 4.77 4.51
C LEU A 49 13.72 5.79 5.63
N ASP A 50 14.57 6.83 5.69
CA ASP A 50 14.45 7.89 6.71
C ASP A 50 13.08 8.60 6.65
N ARG A 51 12.51 8.78 5.45
CA ARG A 51 11.14 9.34 5.30
C ARG A 51 10.06 8.38 5.75
N LEU A 52 10.20 7.08 5.45
CA LEU A 52 9.24 6.06 5.89
C LEU A 52 9.18 5.98 7.42
N GLU A 53 10.33 6.05 8.09
CA GLU A 53 10.40 6.04 9.56
C GLU A 53 9.70 7.24 10.20
N ARG A 54 9.86 8.42 9.58
CA ARG A 54 9.20 9.66 10.02
C ARG A 54 7.71 9.73 9.67
N ARG A 55 7.20 8.72 8.96
CA ARG A 55 5.82 8.68 8.42
C ARG A 55 5.51 9.89 7.52
N ASP A 56 6.54 10.42 6.86
CA ASP A 56 6.45 11.58 5.98
C ASP A 56 6.19 11.14 4.52
N VAL A 57 5.07 10.44 4.33
CA VAL A 57 4.69 9.82 3.05
C VAL A 57 3.17 9.91 2.81
N PHE A 58 2.77 10.37 1.64
CA PHE A 58 1.35 10.39 1.23
C PHE A 58 0.94 9.14 0.45
N GLY A 59 1.89 8.53 -0.26
CA GLY A 59 1.67 7.39 -1.15
C GLY A 59 2.80 6.35 -1.08
N LYS A 60 3.02 5.64 -2.19
CA LYS A 60 4.12 4.68 -2.31
C LYS A 60 5.42 5.39 -2.70
N ILE A 61 6.54 5.00 -2.09
CA ILE A 61 7.86 5.35 -2.58
C ILE A 61 8.35 4.25 -3.52
N LEU A 62 8.86 4.61 -4.68
CA LEU A 62 9.58 3.70 -5.59
C LEU A 62 11.08 3.85 -5.46
N VAL A 63 11.79 2.73 -5.65
CA VAL A 63 13.24 2.70 -5.86
C VAL A 63 13.46 2.13 -7.26
N ALA A 64 14.09 2.93 -8.12
CA ALA A 64 14.44 2.55 -9.48
C ALA A 64 15.85 1.97 -9.57
N LEU A 65 16.05 1.08 -10.54
CA LEU A 65 17.33 0.44 -10.88
C LEU A 65 17.97 1.12 -12.09
#